data_AF-A0A7C5HM29-F1
#
_entry.id   AF-A0A7C5HM29-F1
#
_cell.length_a   1.000
_cell.length_b   1.000
_cell.length_c   1.000
_cell.angle_alpha   90.00
_cell.angle_beta   90.00
_cell.angle_gamma   90.00
#
_symmetry.space_group_name_H-M   'P 1'
#
loop_
_entity.id
_entity.type
_entity.pdbx_description
1 polymer ?
#
loop_
_entity_poly.entity_id
_entity_poly.type
_entity_poly.pdbx_seq_one_letter_code
_entity_poly.pdbx_strand_id
1 'polypeptide(L)'
;MELISKKEVLRLTGISYGQLYRWKRKGLIPEAWFIRKATPTGQETFFPREKILERIRRIQELKGERSLDELAALLAPEARPQEVRWDDPPALPPIGKEGEGLL
;
A
#
# COMPACT_ATOMS: atom_id res chain seq x y z
N MET A 1 12.25 2.93 -10.25
CA MET A 1 10.82 2.88 -9.89
C MET A 1 10.20 4.23 -10.25
N GLU A 2 9.39 4.28 -11.30
CA GLU A 2 8.84 5.54 -11.80
C GLU A 2 7.72 6.05 -10.88
N LEU A 3 7.76 7.35 -10.57
CA LEU A 3 6.76 8.00 -9.74
C LEU A 3 5.89 8.92 -10.59
N ILE A 4 4.60 8.94 -10.26
CA ILE A 4 3.61 9.81 -10.89
C ILE A 4 3.00 10.74 -9.84
N SER A 5 2.79 12.00 -10.17
CA SER A 5 2.17 12.95 -9.24
C SER A 5 0.67 12.67 -9.09
N LYS A 6 0.10 13.04 -7.94
CA LYS A 6 -1.35 12.96 -7.71
C LYS A 6 -2.15 13.63 -8.81
N LYS A 7 -1.71 14.81 -9.27
CA LYS A 7 -2.39 15.55 -10.35
C LYS A 7 -2.46 14.71 -11.62
N GLU A 8 -1.35 14.09 -11.98
CA GLU A 8 -1.26 13.26 -13.19
C GLU A 8 -2.07 11.96 -13.07
N VAL A 9 -2.10 11.32 -11.90
CA VAL A 9 -2.97 10.16 -11.65
C VAL A 9 -4.44 10.51 -11.87
N LEU A 10 -4.92 11.62 -11.28
CA LEU A 10 -6.31 12.06 -11.43
C LEU A 10 -6.64 12.37 -12.89
N ARG A 11 -5.70 13.02 -13.60
CA ARG A 11 -5.84 13.36 -15.02
C ARG A 11 -5.91 12.13 -15.93
N LEU A 12 -5.00 11.16 -15.73
CA LEU A 12 -4.90 9.97 -16.58
C LEU A 12 -6.04 8.96 -16.35
N THR A 13 -6.50 8.83 -15.10
CA THR A 13 -7.52 7.83 -14.74
C THR A 13 -8.95 8.36 -14.77
N GLY A 14 -9.11 9.69 -14.86
CA GLY A 14 -10.42 10.36 -14.86
C GLY A 14 -11.15 10.32 -13.51
N ILE A 15 -10.51 9.83 -12.44
CA ILE A 15 -11.13 9.82 -11.10
C ILE A 15 -11.03 11.20 -10.45
N SER A 16 -12.03 11.55 -9.66
CA SER A 16 -11.98 12.74 -8.80
C SER A 16 -11.06 12.53 -7.60
N TYR A 17 -10.56 13.64 -7.03
CA TYR A 17 -9.80 13.64 -5.78
C TYR A 17 -10.58 12.97 -4.63
N GLY A 18 -11.89 13.21 -4.54
CA GLY A 18 -12.75 12.61 -3.53
C GLY A 18 -12.90 11.09 -3.67
N GLN A 19 -12.82 10.54 -4.89
CA GLN A 19 -12.79 9.08 -5.10
C GLN A 19 -11.47 8.49 -4.61
N LEU A 20 -10.34 9.07 -5.02
CA LEU A 20 -9.01 8.62 -4.58
C LEU A 20 -8.91 8.61 -3.04
N TYR A 21 -9.42 9.65 -2.38
CA TYR A 21 -9.40 9.72 -0.92
C TYR A 21 -10.37 8.74 -0.25
N ARG A 22 -11.56 8.52 -0.81
CA ARG A 22 -12.48 7.49 -0.32
C ARG A 22 -11.85 6.10 -0.42
N TRP A 23 -11.17 5.80 -1.51
CA TRP A 23 -10.47 4.53 -1.70
C TRP A 23 -9.31 4.35 -0.72
N LYS A 24 -8.54 5.41 -0.43
CA LYS A 24 -7.55 5.39 0.65
C LYS A 24 -8.19 4.98 1.99
N ARG A 25 -9.26 5.66 2.41
CA ARG A 25 -9.91 5.39 3.71
C ARG A 25 -10.54 4.01 3.82
N LYS A 26 -10.96 3.44 2.69
CA LYS A 26 -11.49 2.07 2.59
C LYS A 26 -10.40 0.99 2.47
N GLY A 27 -9.11 1.35 2.46
CA GLY A 27 -8.02 0.39 2.32
C GLY A 27 -7.78 -0.13 0.89
N LEU A 28 -8.54 0.36 -0.11
CA LEU A 28 -8.39 -0.04 -1.51
C LEU A 28 -7.06 0.38 -2.13
N ILE A 29 -6.42 1.40 -1.58
CA ILE A 29 -5.09 1.86 -1.99
C ILE A 29 -4.24 1.96 -0.72
N PRO A 30 -3.11 1.24 -0.64
CA PRO A 30 -2.24 1.26 0.54
C PRO A 30 -1.74 2.67 0.84
N GLU A 31 -1.74 3.05 2.13
CA GLU A 31 -1.22 4.36 2.55
C GLU A 31 0.27 4.52 2.22
N ALA A 32 1.03 3.42 2.26
CA ALA A 32 2.45 3.40 1.88
C ALA A 32 2.71 3.87 0.44
N TRP A 33 1.70 3.89 -0.44
CA TRP A 33 1.86 4.39 -1.81
C TRP A 33 1.75 5.92 -1.89
N PHE A 34 1.27 6.60 -0.85
CA PHE A 34 1.13 8.06 -0.80
C PHE A 34 2.43 8.71 -0.36
N ILE A 35 3.38 8.85 -1.29
CA ILE A 35 4.71 9.38 -1.02
C ILE A 35 4.65 10.91 -1.08
N ARG A 36 4.74 11.57 0.07
CA ARG A 36 4.84 13.04 0.15
C ARG A 36 6.27 13.48 -0.11
N LYS A 37 6.45 14.42 -1.03
CA LYS A 37 7.75 15.05 -1.33
C LYS A 37 7.60 16.57 -1.27
N ALA A 38 8.64 17.24 -0.77
CA ALA A 38 8.77 18.68 -0.91
C ALA A 38 9.12 19.01 -2.37
N THR A 39 8.42 19.97 -2.96
CA THR A 39 8.66 20.53 -4.28
C THR A 39 8.94 22.03 -4.12
N PRO A 40 9.56 22.70 -5.10
CA PRO A 40 9.80 24.15 -5.03
C PRO A 40 8.52 24.97 -4.80
N THR A 41 7.36 24.44 -5.17
CA THR A 41 6.04 25.08 -5.03
C THR A 41 5.22 24.56 -3.84
N GLY A 42 5.81 23.73 -2.96
CA GLY A 42 5.16 23.27 -1.73
C GLY A 42 5.39 21.79 -1.43
N GLN A 43 4.32 21.07 -1.08
CA GLN A 43 4.35 19.62 -0.89
C GLN A 43 3.44 18.95 -1.91
N GLU A 44 3.98 17.96 -2.60
CA GLU A 44 3.23 17.17 -3.58
C GLU A 44 3.24 15.69 -3.19
N THR A 45 2.17 14.99 -3.57
CA THR A 45 2.04 13.54 -3.34
C THR A 45 2.33 12.82 -4.64
N PHE A 46 3.19 11.82 -4.56
CA PHE A 46 3.57 10.94 -5.64
C PHE A 46 3.16 9.51 -5.32
N PHE A 47 2.99 8.72 -6.37
CA PHE A 47 2.61 7.31 -6.30
C PHE A 47 3.53 6.48 -7.19
N PRO A 48 3.76 5.19 -6.89
CA PRO A 48 4.39 4.27 -7.85
C PRO A 48 3.50 4.15 -9.09
N ARG A 49 3.98 4.63 -10.24
CA ARG A 49 3.17 4.86 -11.46
C ARG A 49 2.39 3.64 -11.90
N GLU A 50 3.07 2.53 -12.15
CA GLU A 50 2.44 1.31 -12.64
C GLU A 50 1.41 0.78 -11.63
N LYS A 51 1.82 0.66 -10.36
CA LYS A 51 0.97 0.11 -9.29
C LYS A 51 -0.33 0.90 -9.10
N ILE A 52 -0.25 2.23 -9.07
CA ILE A 52 -1.44 3.06 -8.84
C ILE A 52 -2.39 3.04 -10.04
N LEU A 53 -1.87 3.08 -11.27
CA LEU A 53 -2.69 3.10 -12.48
C LEU A 53 -3.41 1.76 -12.66
N GLU A 54 -2.70 0.64 -12.48
CA GLU A 54 -3.29 -0.70 -12.52
C GLU A 54 -4.35 -0.88 -11.42
N ARG A 55 -4.07 -0.42 -10.19
CA ARG A 55 -5.02 -0.48 -9.08
C ARG A 55 -6.30 0.28 -9.39
N ILE A 56 -6.19 1.51 -9.89
CA ILE A 56 -7.36 2.34 -10.21
C ILE A 56 -8.18 1.69 -11.32
N ARG A 57 -7.53 1.20 -12.38
CA ARG A 57 -8.20 0.48 -13.47
C ARG A 57 -9.00 -0.71 -12.94
N ARG A 58 -8.39 -1.55 -12.09
CA ARG A 58 -9.06 -2.71 -11.49
C ARG A 58 -10.23 -2.33 -10.59
N ILE A 59 -10.12 -1.24 -9.83
CA ILE A 59 -11.25 -0.71 -9.04
C ILE A 59 -12.39 -0.24 -9.96
N GLN A 60 -12.08 0.43 -11.08
CA GLN A 60 -13.09 0.89 -12.03
C GLN A 60 -13.82 -0.27 -12.73
N GLU A 61 -13.08 -1.31 -13.13
CA GLU A 61 -13.64 -2.52 -13.73
C GLU A 61 -14.61 -3.23 -12.77
N LEU A 62 -14.23 -3.42 -11.51
CA LEU A 62 -15.02 -4.21 -10.56
C LEU A 62 -16.16 -3.44 -9.88
N LYS A 63 -16.13 -2.10 -9.89
CA LYS A 63 -17.19 -1.26 -9.27
C LYS A 63 -18.56 -1.45 -9.94
N GLY A 64 -18.61 -1.98 -11.17
CA GLY A 64 -19.86 -2.33 -11.85
C GLY A 64 -20.58 -3.55 -11.24
N GLU A 65 -19.84 -4.41 -10.53
CA GLU A 65 -20.32 -5.72 -10.09
C GLU A 65 -20.35 -5.89 -8.57
N ARG A 66 -19.52 -5.14 -7.83
CA ARG A 66 -19.30 -5.32 -6.39
C ARG A 66 -19.27 -4.02 -5.62
N SER A 67 -19.61 -4.09 -4.34
CA SER A 67 -19.54 -2.95 -3.42
C SER A 67 -18.07 -2.57 -3.14
N LEU A 68 -17.83 -1.29 -2.81
CA LEU A 68 -16.47 -0.81 -2.48
C LEU A 68 -15.84 -1.53 -1.27
N ASP A 69 -16.68 -2.03 -0.36
CA ASP A 69 -16.23 -2.77 0.83
C ASP A 69 -15.79 -4.19 0.47
N GLU A 70 -16.49 -4.88 -0.44
CA GLU A 70 -16.04 -6.18 -0.97
C GLU A 70 -14.76 -6.06 -1.78
N LEU A 71 -14.62 -4.98 -2.55
CA LEU A 71 -13.39 -4.69 -3.28
C LEU A 71 -12.22 -4.42 -2.34
N ALA A 72 -12.48 -3.82 -1.18
CA ALA A 72 -11.45 -3.62 -0.17
C ALA A 72 -10.94 -4.97 0.32
N ALA A 73 -11.81 -5.92 0.66
CA ALA A 73 -11.38 -7.26 1.07
C ALA A 73 -10.59 -8.05 -0.01
N LEU A 74 -10.80 -7.75 -1.29
CA LEU A 74 -10.12 -8.44 -2.40
C LEU A 74 -8.80 -7.76 -2.82
N LEU A 75 -8.72 -6.44 -2.71
CA LEU A 75 -7.63 -5.62 -3.23
C LEU A 75 -6.76 -5.01 -2.13
N ALA A 76 -7.27 -4.85 -0.91
CA ALA A 76 -6.46 -4.49 0.23
C ALA A 76 -5.40 -5.57 0.34
N PRO A 77 -4.12 -5.23 0.17
CA PRO A 77 -3.10 -6.09 0.68
C PRO A 77 -3.17 -5.87 2.20
N GLU A 78 -3.96 -6.67 2.92
CA GLU A 78 -3.43 -7.04 4.23
C GLU A 78 -2.04 -7.63 3.90
N ALA A 79 -0.93 -7.16 4.49
CA ALA A 79 -0.71 -7.35 5.91
C ALA A 79 -1.12 -8.76 6.37
N ARG A 80 -1.11 -9.76 5.49
CA ARG A 80 -0.53 -11.03 5.86
C ARG A 80 0.92 -10.67 6.13
N PRO A 81 1.43 -10.60 7.39
CA PRO A 81 2.71 -11.24 7.56
C PRO A 81 2.52 -12.57 6.84
N GLN A 82 3.39 -12.90 5.88
CA GLN A 82 3.49 -14.31 5.57
C GLN A 82 3.60 -14.95 6.95
N GLU A 83 2.60 -15.76 7.32
CA GLU A 83 2.76 -16.63 8.45
C GLU A 83 3.93 -17.48 8.00
N VAL A 84 5.13 -17.05 8.38
CA VAL A 84 6.33 -17.82 8.21
C VAL A 84 6.03 -18.96 9.17
N ARG A 85 5.37 -19.99 8.65
CA ARG A 85 5.45 -21.31 9.21
C ARG A 85 6.94 -21.62 9.13
N TRP A 86 7.62 -21.36 10.23
CA TRP A 86 8.82 -22.10 10.55
C TRP A 86 8.34 -23.53 10.67
N ASP A 87 8.55 -24.33 9.63
CA ASP A 87 8.23 -25.76 9.66
C ASP A 87 9.10 -26.51 10.69
N ASP A 88 10.07 -25.83 11.35
CA ASP A 88 10.91 -26.42 12.38
C ASP A 88 11.44 -25.37 13.40
N PRO A 89 10.79 -25.17 14.57
CA PRO A 89 11.24 -24.26 15.62
C PRO A 89 12.47 -24.67 16.50
N PRO A 90 13.08 -25.89 16.45
CA PRO A 90 14.13 -26.24 17.41
C PRO A 90 15.55 -25.80 16.99
N ALA A 91 15.73 -25.05 15.90
CA ALA A 91 17.05 -24.62 15.43
C ALA A 91 17.46 -23.19 15.87
N LEU A 92 16.82 -22.61 16.89
CA LEU A 92 17.34 -21.39 17.50
C LEU A 92 18.63 -21.72 18.27
N PRO A 93 19.78 -21.11 17.94
CA PRO A 93 20.97 -21.27 18.77
C PRO A 93 20.63 -20.76 20.17
N PRO A 94 21.00 -21.47 21.25
CA PRO A 94 20.85 -20.95 22.60
C PRO A 94 21.55 -19.59 22.67
N ILE A 95 20.88 -18.62 23.30
CA ILE A 95 21.46 -17.31 23.59
C ILE A 95 22.83 -17.56 24.23
N GLY A 96 23.88 -17.26 23.48
CA GLY A 96 25.25 -17.43 23.92
C GLY A 96 25.54 -16.54 25.12
N LYS A 97 26.61 -16.89 25.83
CA LYS A 97 27.16 -16.30 27.06
C LYS A 97 27.47 -14.78 27.03
N GLU A 98 26.91 -14.00 26.11
CA GLU A 98 27.15 -12.56 25.98
C GLU A 98 26.20 -11.70 26.85
N GLY A 99 25.22 -12.31 27.52
CA GLY A 99 24.29 -11.62 28.43
C GLY A 99 24.75 -11.49 29.89
N GLU A 100 25.88 -12.09 30.29
CA GLU A 100 26.37 -12.04 31.69
C GLU A 100 27.15 -10.75 32.03
N GLY A 101 27.32 -9.80 31.09
CA GLY A 101 28.08 -8.56 31.31
C GLY A 101 27.27 -7.31 31.69
N LEU A 102 25.97 -7.44 31.98
CA LEU A 102 25.07 -6.29 32.25
C LEU A 102 24.42 -6.30 33.65
N LEU A 103 25.02 -7.01 34.61
CA LEU A 103 24.67 -6.90 36.04
C LEU A 103 25.87 -6.47 36.86
#